data_AF-A0AA89C3F6-F1
#
_entry.id   AF-A0AA89C3F6-F1
#
_cell.length_a   1.000
_cell.length_b   1.000
_cell.length_c   1.000
_cell.angle_alpha   90.00
_cell.angle_beta   90.00
_cell.angle_gamma   90.00
#
_symmetry.space_group_name_H-M   'P 1'
#
loop_
_entity.id
_entity.type
_entity.pdbx_description
1 polymer ?
#
loop_
_entity_poly.entity_id
_entity_poly.type
_entity_poly.pdbx_seq_one_letter_code
_entity_poly.pdbx_strand_id
1 'polypeptide(L)'
;MSATRVSVNLQNNRFIKVVEWKGEPRVDLREWDTSDKEAKATKKGVSLSLTQFKELTDILEEDIDQSLQKNEASTWHLGANVYVTVRKDNPCVDIRLYWRPPYQKEAVLTRRGLCLRPVEYDILIEHIVEITTHLPELTSVVPCYMRDDHLNQVGMLRCKSCNPNDYQNWQDY
;
A
#
# COMPACT_ATOMS: atom_id res chain seq x y z
N MET A 1 -21.84 7.47 -5.27
CA MET A 1 -20.98 7.27 -4.08
C MET A 1 -20.39 5.88 -4.19
N SER A 2 -19.08 5.72 -3.96
CA SER A 2 -18.49 4.38 -3.87
C SER A 2 -19.05 3.67 -2.64
N ALA A 3 -19.56 2.45 -2.80
CA ALA A 3 -20.03 1.65 -1.67
C ALA A 3 -18.83 1.25 -0.80
N THR A 4 -18.91 1.52 0.50
CA THR A 4 -17.90 1.08 1.48
C THR A 4 -18.34 -0.28 2.03
N ARG A 5 -17.48 -1.30 1.94
CA ARG A 5 -17.76 -2.65 2.45
C ARG A 5 -17.44 -2.79 3.93
N VAL A 6 -16.32 -2.20 4.35
CA VAL A 6 -15.86 -2.14 5.74
C VAL A 6 -15.10 -0.84 5.97
N SER A 7 -15.13 -0.32 7.20
CA SER A 7 -14.45 0.91 7.60
C SER A 7 -13.96 0.77 9.04
N VAL A 8 -12.66 0.61 9.23
CA VAL A 8 -12.03 0.53 10.55
C VAL A 8 -11.40 1.88 10.88
N ASN A 9 -11.63 2.36 12.11
CA ASN A 9 -11.07 3.61 12.62
C ASN A 9 -9.68 3.34 13.23
N LEU A 10 -8.64 3.90 12.62
CA LEU A 10 -7.25 3.82 13.10
C LEU A 10 -6.91 4.91 14.13
N GLN A 11 -7.91 5.68 14.59
CA GLN A 11 -7.83 6.91 15.39
C GLN A 11 -7.41 8.16 14.59
N ASN A 12 -7.59 9.33 15.23
CA ASN A 12 -7.19 10.64 14.69
C ASN A 12 -7.75 10.93 13.29
N ASN A 13 -9.04 10.61 13.10
CA ASN A 13 -9.76 10.72 11.83
C ASN A 13 -9.11 9.93 10.67
N ARG A 14 -8.30 8.92 10.97
CA ARG A 14 -7.73 8.03 9.97
C ARG A 14 -8.47 6.71 9.96
N PHE A 15 -8.66 6.20 8.76
CA PHE A 15 -9.42 4.99 8.54
C PHE A 15 -8.73 4.13 7.50
N ILE A 16 -8.94 2.83 7.61
CA ILE A 16 -8.77 1.88 6.51
C ILE A 16 -10.17 1.46 6.05
N LYS A 17 -10.44 1.65 4.76
CA LYS A 17 -11.76 1.37 4.17
C LYS A 17 -11.63 0.49 2.95
N VAL A 18 -12.52 -0.47 2.81
CA VAL A 18 -12.68 -1.20 1.55
C VAL A 18 -13.75 -0.49 0.73
N VAL A 19 -13.36 0.03 -0.43
CA VAL A 19 -14.18 0.86 -1.30
C VAL A 19 -14.15 0.35 -2.73
N GLU A 20 -15.21 0.57 -3.50
CA GLU A 20 -15.24 0.22 -4.93
C GLU A 20 -14.80 1.40 -5.80
N TRP A 21 -13.90 1.16 -6.75
CA TRP A 21 -13.44 2.15 -7.71
C TRP A 21 -13.42 1.57 -9.12
N LYS A 22 -14.22 2.15 -10.02
CA LYS A 22 -14.37 1.69 -11.41
C LYS A 22 -14.70 0.19 -11.51
N GLY A 23 -15.52 -0.32 -10.60
CA GLY A 23 -15.93 -1.72 -10.54
C GLY A 23 -14.91 -2.66 -9.88
N GLU A 24 -13.77 -2.14 -9.39
CA GLU A 24 -12.78 -2.93 -8.67
C GLU A 24 -12.69 -2.53 -7.19
N PRO A 25 -12.66 -3.48 -6.24
CA PRO A 25 -12.40 -3.17 -4.85
C PRO A 25 -10.97 -2.65 -4.63
N ARG A 26 -10.84 -1.68 -3.73
CA ARG A 26 -9.58 -1.08 -3.29
C ARG A 26 -9.58 -0.91 -1.78
N VAL A 27 -8.39 -0.87 -1.20
CA VAL A 27 -8.19 -0.61 0.23
C VAL A 27 -7.62 0.79 0.40
N ASP A 28 -8.40 1.71 0.94
CA ASP A 28 -8.00 3.11 1.15
C ASP A 28 -7.59 3.34 2.61
N LEU A 29 -6.29 3.59 2.83
CA LEU A 29 -5.72 4.02 4.10
C LEU A 29 -5.52 5.53 4.06
N ARG A 30 -6.31 6.29 4.80
CA ARG A 30 -6.37 7.75 4.62
C ARG A 30 -6.81 8.49 5.88
N GLU A 31 -6.49 9.78 5.93
CA GLU A 31 -7.04 10.74 6.89
C GLU A 31 -8.25 11.43 6.27
N TRP A 32 -9.34 11.52 7.03
CA TRP A 32 -10.56 12.25 6.66
C TRP A 32 -10.63 13.56 7.42
N ASP A 33 -11.06 14.60 6.72
CA ASP A 33 -11.42 15.87 7.32
C ASP A 33 -12.84 15.78 7.85
N THR A 34 -13.00 15.99 9.16
CA THR A 34 -14.27 15.94 9.88
C THR A 34 -14.77 17.33 10.29
N SER A 35 -14.14 18.42 9.81
CA SER A 35 -14.58 19.77 10.12
C SER A 35 -15.92 20.16 9.48
N ASP A 36 -16.27 19.52 8.36
CA ASP A 36 -17.52 19.74 7.63
C ASP A 36 -18.63 18.79 8.10
N LYS A 37 -19.89 19.14 7.79
CA LYS A 37 -21.07 18.27 8.06
C LYS A 37 -20.96 16.87 7.44
N GLU A 38 -20.15 16.73 6.40
CA GLU A 38 -19.84 15.46 5.75
C GLU A 38 -18.33 15.25 5.75
N ALA A 39 -17.88 14.12 6.31
CA ALA A 39 -16.46 13.80 6.38
C ALA A 39 -15.87 13.62 4.97
N LYS A 40 -14.83 14.37 4.63
CA LYS A 40 -14.20 14.35 3.29
C LYS A 40 -12.85 13.66 3.32
N ALA A 41 -12.59 12.80 2.33
CA ALA A 41 -11.29 12.18 2.13
C ALA A 41 -10.22 13.25 1.83
N THR A 42 -9.15 13.32 2.63
CA THR A 42 -8.03 14.23 2.37
C THR A 42 -7.06 13.65 1.33
N LYS A 43 -6.07 14.43 0.88
CA LYS A 43 -4.97 13.91 0.06
C LYS A 43 -3.98 13.03 0.84
N LYS A 44 -4.02 13.06 2.18
CA LYS A 44 -3.11 12.31 3.05
C LYS A 44 -3.63 10.89 3.22
N GLY A 45 -3.08 10.01 2.39
CA GLY A 45 -3.44 8.59 2.36
C GLY A 45 -3.09 7.95 1.04
N VAL A 46 -3.27 6.65 0.97
CA VAL A 46 -2.98 5.81 -0.19
C VAL A 46 -4.13 4.84 -0.42
N SER A 47 -4.49 4.63 -1.68
CA SER A 47 -5.51 3.64 -2.07
C SER A 47 -4.81 2.50 -2.80
N LEU A 48 -4.75 1.35 -2.14
CA LEU A 48 -4.08 0.14 -2.61
C LEU A 48 -5.02 -0.66 -3.52
N SER A 49 -4.48 -1.18 -4.63
CA SER A 49 -5.14 -2.26 -5.37
C SER A 49 -5.13 -3.56 -4.54
N LEU A 50 -5.91 -4.56 -4.95
CA LEU A 50 -5.89 -5.84 -4.25
C LEU A 50 -4.50 -6.52 -4.29
N THR A 51 -3.77 -6.40 -5.40
CA THR A 51 -2.38 -6.90 -5.47
C THR A 51 -1.50 -6.18 -4.44
N GLN A 52 -1.53 -4.84 -4.37
CA GLN A 52 -0.75 -4.09 -3.39
C GLN A 52 -1.14 -4.42 -1.95
N PHE A 53 -2.43 -4.63 -1.69
CA PHE A 53 -2.91 -4.99 -0.36
C PHE A 53 -2.52 -6.42 0.01
N LYS A 54 -2.50 -7.35 -0.94
CA LYS A 54 -2.01 -8.72 -0.73
C LYS A 54 -0.52 -8.72 -0.37
N GLU A 55 0.30 -7.99 -1.12
CA GLU A 55 1.74 -7.82 -0.80
C GLU A 55 1.92 -7.17 0.59
N LEU A 56 1.06 -6.22 0.98
CA LEU A 56 1.09 -5.64 2.33
C LEU A 56 0.76 -6.69 3.39
N THR A 57 -0.31 -7.46 3.23
CA THR A 57 -0.71 -8.49 4.21
C THR A 57 0.36 -9.55 4.40
N ASP A 58 1.12 -9.86 3.35
CA ASP A 58 2.18 -10.88 3.40
C ASP A 58 3.41 -10.42 4.21
N ILE A 59 3.59 -9.11 4.45
CA ILE A 59 4.75 -8.55 5.18
C ILE A 59 4.44 -7.95 6.56
N LEU A 60 3.16 -7.78 6.94
CA LEU A 60 2.76 -7.08 8.18
C LEU A 60 3.34 -7.72 9.45
N GLU A 61 2.98 -8.96 9.77
CA GLU A 61 3.32 -9.56 11.08
C GLU A 61 4.73 -10.17 11.14
N GLU A 62 5.33 -10.51 10.01
CA GLU A 62 6.66 -11.13 9.98
C GLU A 62 7.76 -10.10 9.73
N ASP A 63 7.77 -9.51 8.54
CA ASP A 63 8.86 -8.64 8.08
C ASP A 63 8.87 -7.28 8.77
N ILE A 64 7.71 -6.62 8.84
CA ILE A 64 7.60 -5.27 9.42
C ILE A 64 7.84 -5.33 10.92
N ASP A 65 7.19 -6.26 11.63
CA ASP A 65 7.39 -6.43 13.08
C ASP A 65 8.82 -6.80 13.41
N GLN A 66 9.46 -7.67 12.63
CA GLN A 66 10.88 -7.98 12.82
C GLN A 66 11.76 -6.72 12.65
N SER A 67 11.49 -5.89 11.65
CA SER A 67 12.24 -4.64 11.41
C SER A 67 12.05 -3.64 12.55
N LEU A 68 10.83 -3.52 13.08
CA LEU A 68 10.51 -2.67 14.24
C LEU A 68 11.23 -3.17 15.50
N GLN A 69 11.17 -4.48 15.77
CA GLN A 69 11.82 -5.11 16.94
C GLN A 69 13.34 -4.98 16.91
N LYS A 70 13.96 -5.17 15.74
CA LYS A 70 15.41 -5.03 15.56
C LYS A 70 15.88 -3.57 15.50
N ASN A 71 14.95 -2.61 15.41
CA ASN A 71 15.25 -1.21 15.15
C ASN A 71 16.12 -1.01 13.88
N GLU A 72 15.76 -1.75 12.82
CA GLU A 72 16.44 -1.73 11.53
C GLU A 72 15.58 -1.01 10.50
N ALA A 73 16.25 -0.25 9.61
CA ALA A 73 15.56 0.43 8.52
C ALA A 73 15.34 -0.56 7.37
N SER A 74 14.10 -0.68 6.92
CA SER A 74 13.69 -1.58 5.84
C SER A 74 12.69 -0.89 4.93
N THR A 75 12.65 -1.31 3.67
CA THR A 75 11.70 -0.80 2.68
C THR A 75 11.24 -1.91 1.76
N TRP A 76 9.93 -2.08 1.66
CA TRP A 76 9.29 -3.09 0.83
C TRP A 76 8.49 -2.42 -0.29
N HIS A 77 8.58 -2.97 -1.50
CA HIS A 77 7.85 -2.47 -2.65
C HIS A 77 6.54 -3.24 -2.82
N LEU A 78 5.40 -2.56 -2.67
CA LEU A 78 4.07 -3.15 -2.86
C LEU A 78 3.62 -3.17 -4.33
N GLY A 79 4.40 -2.54 -5.22
CA GLY A 79 4.11 -2.36 -6.63
C GLY A 79 3.60 -0.97 -7.00
N ALA A 80 3.78 -0.60 -8.26
CA ALA A 80 3.32 0.67 -8.84
C ALA A 80 3.79 1.91 -8.05
N ASN A 81 5.06 1.91 -7.64
CA ASN A 81 5.71 2.95 -6.82
C ASN A 81 5.10 3.14 -5.42
N VAL A 82 4.34 2.16 -4.89
CA VAL A 82 3.91 2.19 -3.50
C VAL A 82 4.89 1.37 -2.67
N TYR A 83 5.33 1.95 -1.55
CA TYR A 83 6.30 1.33 -0.65
C TYR A 83 5.81 1.38 0.79
N VAL A 84 6.25 0.40 1.57
CA VAL A 84 6.23 0.44 3.04
C VAL A 84 7.64 0.70 3.51
N THR A 85 7.82 1.63 4.44
CA THR A 85 9.13 1.97 5.01
C THR A 85 9.05 2.00 6.53
N VAL A 86 9.95 1.26 7.16
CA VAL A 86 10.31 1.40 8.57
C VAL A 86 11.67 2.08 8.62
N ARG A 87 11.84 3.08 9.50
CA ARG A 87 13.11 3.80 9.65
C ARG A 87 13.69 3.49 11.02
N LYS A 88 15.01 3.41 11.09
CA LYS A 88 15.74 3.32 12.35
C LYS A 88 15.37 4.50 13.26
N ASP A 89 15.18 4.19 14.55
CA ASP A 89 14.79 5.12 15.61
C ASP A 89 13.44 5.81 15.38
N ASN A 90 12.59 5.25 14.51
CA ASN A 90 11.23 5.71 14.28
C ASN A 90 10.26 4.51 14.33
N PRO A 91 9.38 4.44 15.34
CA PRO A 91 8.51 3.29 15.52
C PRO A 91 7.27 3.31 14.60
N CYS A 92 7.23 4.20 13.60
CA CYS A 92 6.10 4.34 12.68
C CYS A 92 6.32 3.55 11.39
N VAL A 93 5.24 3.05 10.82
CA VAL A 93 5.21 2.36 9.52
C VAL A 93 4.67 3.32 8.45
N ASP A 94 5.51 3.73 7.49
CA ASP A 94 5.11 4.66 6.42
C ASP A 94 4.72 3.92 5.15
N ILE A 95 3.43 3.99 4.78
CA ILE A 95 2.90 3.40 3.54
C ILE A 95 2.63 4.53 2.55
N ARG A 96 3.38 4.60 1.46
CA ARG A 96 3.43 5.81 0.63
C ARG A 96 3.67 5.55 -0.85
N LEU A 97 3.02 6.37 -1.67
CA LEU A 97 3.31 6.48 -3.10
C LEU A 97 4.55 7.36 -3.32
N TYR A 98 5.47 6.85 -4.11
CA TYR A 98 6.64 7.55 -4.60
C TYR A 98 6.40 8.02 -6.03
N TRP A 99 7.17 9.02 -6.45
CA TRP A 99 7.14 9.54 -7.79
C TRP A 99 8.54 9.84 -8.25
N ARG A 100 8.91 9.36 -9.44
CA ARG A 100 10.17 9.74 -10.08
C ARG A 100 9.96 10.96 -10.97
N PRO A 101 10.56 12.13 -10.64
CA PRO A 101 10.49 13.29 -11.51
C PRO A 101 11.12 13.01 -12.88
N PRO A 102 10.65 13.66 -13.95
CA PRO A 102 11.33 13.62 -15.24
C PRO A 102 12.81 13.98 -15.06
N TYR A 103 13.69 13.25 -15.75
CA TYR A 103 15.15 13.45 -15.76
C TYR A 103 15.89 13.16 -14.45
N GLN A 104 15.19 12.72 -13.40
CA GLN A 104 15.83 12.24 -12.17
C GLN A 104 15.88 10.72 -12.16
N LYS A 105 16.98 10.17 -11.64
CA LYS A 105 17.14 8.71 -11.50
C LYS A 105 16.37 8.15 -10.32
N GLU A 106 16.24 8.95 -9.26
CA GLU A 106 15.68 8.50 -7.98
C GLU A 106 14.22 8.92 -7.81
N ALA A 107 13.43 8.04 -7.21
CA ALA A 107 12.06 8.33 -6.85
C ALA A 107 11.99 9.10 -5.53
N VAL A 108 11.12 10.11 -5.45
CA VAL A 108 10.92 10.92 -4.25
C VAL A 108 9.58 10.62 -3.60
N LEU A 109 9.50 10.83 -2.28
CA LEU A 109 8.28 10.65 -1.50
C LEU A 109 7.23 11.68 -1.94
N THR A 110 5.98 11.24 -2.15
CA THR A 110 4.87 12.17 -2.38
C THR A 110 4.11 12.45 -1.09
N ARG A 111 3.19 13.43 -1.12
CA ARG A 111 2.22 13.65 -0.02
C ARG A 111 1.13 12.56 0.06
N ARG A 112 1.07 11.63 -0.90
CA ARG A 112 0.09 10.54 -0.96
C ARG A 112 0.63 9.32 -0.22
N GLY A 113 0.32 9.25 1.06
CA GLY A 113 0.70 8.15 1.93
C GLY A 113 0.21 8.40 3.34
N LEU A 114 0.32 7.39 4.18
CA LEU A 114 -0.04 7.45 5.58
C LEU A 114 1.08 6.82 6.39
N CYS A 115 1.59 7.57 7.36
CA CYS A 115 2.56 7.09 8.33
C CYS A 115 1.78 6.72 9.60
N LEU A 116 1.67 5.40 9.82
CA LEU A 116 0.96 4.79 10.94
C LEU A 116 1.87 4.83 12.17
N ARG A 117 1.40 5.50 13.22
CA ARG A 117 2.00 5.44 14.56
C ARG A 117 1.79 4.05 15.15
N PRO A 118 2.57 3.65 16.18
CA PRO A 118 2.44 2.33 16.81
C PRO A 118 1.00 1.91 17.08
N VAL A 119 0.23 2.75 17.79
CA VAL A 119 -1.19 2.47 18.08
C VAL A 119 -2.05 2.30 16.82
N GLU A 120 -1.79 3.07 15.75
CA GLU A 120 -2.56 2.95 14.50
C GLU A 120 -2.19 1.67 13.73
N TYR A 121 -0.94 1.24 13.85
CA TYR A 121 -0.43 0.00 13.29
C TYR A 121 -0.98 -1.21 14.05
N ASP A 122 -0.97 -1.18 15.38
CA ASP A 122 -1.55 -2.24 16.22
C ASP A 122 -3.04 -2.46 15.86
N ILE A 123 -3.82 -1.37 15.73
CA ILE A 123 -5.23 -1.46 15.29
C ILE A 123 -5.34 -2.05 13.88
N LEU A 124 -4.43 -1.72 12.95
CA LEU A 124 -4.45 -2.31 11.62
C LEU A 124 -4.24 -3.83 11.69
N ILE A 125 -3.29 -4.30 12.50
CA ILE A 125 -3.03 -5.73 12.71
C ILE A 125 -4.24 -6.42 13.34
N GLU A 126 -4.78 -5.86 14.42
CA GLU A 126 -5.95 -6.41 15.13
C GLU A 126 -7.17 -6.63 14.20
N HIS A 127 -7.34 -5.76 13.20
CA HIS A 127 -8.46 -5.81 12.27
C HIS A 127 -8.12 -6.40 10.89
N ILE A 128 -6.90 -6.89 10.65
CA ILE A 128 -6.50 -7.31 9.30
C ILE A 128 -7.36 -8.46 8.78
N VAL A 129 -7.70 -9.43 9.65
CA VAL A 129 -8.55 -10.58 9.33
C VAL A 129 -9.96 -10.14 8.96
N GLU A 130 -10.55 -9.21 9.71
CA GLU A 130 -11.86 -8.63 9.41
C GLU A 130 -11.85 -7.97 8.02
N ILE A 131 -10.85 -7.13 7.75
CA ILE A 131 -10.71 -6.42 6.48
C ILE A 131 -10.59 -7.42 5.32
N THR A 132 -9.78 -8.46 5.46
CA THR A 132 -9.63 -9.50 4.43
C THR A 132 -10.90 -10.32 4.21
N THR A 133 -11.73 -10.50 5.24
CA THR A 133 -13.02 -11.21 5.12
C THR A 133 -14.00 -10.45 4.21
N HIS A 134 -13.89 -9.11 4.15
CA HIS A 134 -14.67 -8.26 3.23
C HIS A 134 -14.08 -8.15 1.82
N LEU A 135 -13.01 -8.90 1.53
CA LEU A 135 -12.30 -8.95 0.26
C LEU A 135 -12.12 -10.41 -0.19
N PRO A 136 -13.20 -11.17 -0.46
CA PRO A 136 -13.10 -12.53 -0.97
C PRO A 136 -12.27 -12.61 -2.26
N GLU A 137 -12.23 -11.53 -3.04
CA GLU A 137 -11.43 -11.41 -4.27
C GLU A 137 -9.92 -11.52 -4.02
N LEU A 138 -9.42 -11.31 -2.80
CA LEU A 138 -8.00 -11.51 -2.49
C LEU A 138 -7.54 -12.94 -2.71
N THR A 139 -8.42 -13.94 -2.55
CA THR A 139 -8.07 -15.36 -2.73
C THR A 139 -7.67 -15.70 -4.16
N SER A 140 -8.16 -14.95 -5.15
CA SER A 140 -7.82 -15.14 -6.57
C SER A 140 -6.69 -14.22 -7.05
N VAL A 141 -6.19 -13.32 -6.18
CA VAL A 141 -5.09 -12.44 -6.51
C VAL A 141 -3.79 -13.24 -6.53
N VAL A 142 -3.15 -13.27 -7.68
CA VAL A 142 -1.77 -13.75 -7.83
C VAL A 142 -0.82 -12.56 -7.60
N PRO A 143 0.03 -12.59 -6.55
CA PRO A 143 1.10 -11.62 -6.28
C PRO A 143 1.99 -11.36 -7.50
N CYS A 144 2.58 -10.16 -7.60
CA CYS A 144 3.32 -9.75 -8.82
C CYS A 144 4.44 -10.77 -9.14
N TYR A 145 5.17 -11.17 -8.10
CA TYR A 145 6.33 -12.05 -8.20
C TYR A 145 6.00 -13.51 -8.55
N MET A 146 4.73 -13.93 -8.50
CA MET A 146 4.31 -15.30 -8.82
C MET A 146 3.65 -15.45 -10.20
N ARG A 147 3.60 -14.38 -11.00
CA ARG A 147 2.98 -14.44 -12.33
C ARG A 147 3.93 -15.06 -13.35
N ASP A 148 3.36 -15.78 -14.32
CA ASP A 148 4.13 -16.48 -15.38
C ASP A 148 4.99 -15.52 -16.23
N ASP A 149 4.54 -14.28 -16.39
CA ASP A 149 5.29 -13.24 -17.09
C ASP A 149 6.46 -12.67 -16.27
N HIS A 150 6.72 -13.18 -15.07
CA HIS A 150 7.88 -12.83 -14.22
C HIS A 150 8.91 -13.97 -14.12
N LEU A 151 8.73 -15.07 -14.84
CA LEU A 151 9.64 -16.23 -14.83
C LEU A 151 11.03 -15.95 -15.45
N ASN A 152 11.24 -14.76 -15.99
CA ASN A 152 12.55 -14.30 -16.45
C ASN A 152 12.74 -12.80 -16.16
N GLN A 153 13.99 -12.36 -16.25
CA GLN A 153 14.37 -10.98 -15.96
C GLN A 153 13.64 -9.95 -16.84
N VAL A 154 13.49 -10.24 -18.14
CA VAL A 154 12.85 -9.31 -19.10
C VAL A 154 11.38 -9.11 -18.76
N GLY A 155 10.68 -10.19 -18.43
CA GLY A 155 9.28 -10.16 -18.03
C GLY A 155 9.04 -9.32 -16.78
N MET A 156 9.85 -9.52 -15.74
CA MET A 156 9.82 -8.68 -14.53
C MET A 156 10.09 -7.21 -14.85
N LEU A 157 11.08 -6.92 -15.71
CA LEU A 157 11.42 -5.54 -16.11
C LEU A 157 10.34 -4.87 -16.96
N ARG A 158 9.47 -5.63 -17.65
CA ARG A 158 8.32 -5.12 -18.41
C ARG A 158 7.09 -4.85 -17.56
N CYS A 159 7.06 -5.34 -16.33
CA CYS A 159 5.89 -5.23 -15.48
C CYS A 159 5.75 -3.80 -14.92
N LYS A 160 4.60 -3.17 -15.16
CA LYS A 160 4.28 -1.83 -14.65
C LYS A 160 4.21 -1.77 -13.12
N SER A 161 3.93 -2.88 -12.47
CA SER A 161 3.88 -2.95 -11.01
C SER A 161 5.28 -3.11 -10.44
N CYS A 162 6.06 -4.05 -10.98
CA CYS A 162 7.37 -4.41 -10.45
C CYS A 162 8.48 -3.41 -10.90
N ASN A 163 8.41 -2.85 -12.12
CA ASN A 163 9.32 -1.82 -12.65
C ASN A 163 8.57 -0.54 -13.11
N PRO A 164 7.87 0.16 -12.21
CA PRO A 164 6.90 1.21 -12.57
C PRO A 164 7.51 2.40 -13.31
N ASN A 165 8.80 2.66 -13.15
CA ASN A 165 9.44 3.83 -13.73
C ASN A 165 10.12 3.54 -15.07
N ASP A 166 10.55 2.30 -15.32
CA ASP A 166 11.35 1.96 -16.50
C ASP A 166 10.74 0.86 -17.38
N TYR A 167 9.54 0.35 -17.06
CA TYR A 167 8.95 -0.77 -17.81
C TYR A 167 8.79 -0.53 -19.32
N GLN A 168 8.65 0.73 -19.73
CA GLN A 168 8.53 1.11 -21.14
C GLN A 168 9.84 0.91 -21.91
N ASN A 169 10.98 0.98 -21.24
CA ASN A 169 12.29 0.79 -21.85
C ASN A 169 12.56 -0.67 -22.27
N TRP A 170 11.66 -1.58 -21.90
CA TRP A 170 11.82 -3.01 -22.11
C TRP A 170 10.82 -3.60 -23.11
N GLN A 171 9.99 -2.79 -23.79
CA GLN A 171 8.90 -3.29 -24.65
C GLN A 171 9.37 -3.89 -25.99
N ASP A 172 10.56 -3.52 -26.47
CA ASP A 172 11.03 -3.85 -27.84
C ASP A 172 12.00 -5.05 -27.93
N TYR A 173 12.12 -5.84 -26.86
CA TYR A 173 13.04 -7.00 -26.76
C TYR A 173 12.41 -8.37 -27.07
#